data_AF-A0A8S3G4Y7-F1
#
_entry.id   AF-A0A8S3G4Y7-F1
#
_cell.length_a   1.000
_cell.length_b   1.000
_cell.length_c   1.000
_cell.angle_alpha   90.00
_cell.angle_beta   90.00
_cell.angle_gamma   90.00
#
_symmetry.space_group_name_H-M   'P 1'
#
loop_
_entity.id
_entity.type
_entity.pdbx_description
1 polymer ?
#
loop_
_entity_poly.entity_id
_entity_poly.type
_entity_poly.pdbx_seq_one_letter_code
_entity_poly.pdbx_strand_id
1 'polypeptide(L)'
;MLAFSRPVEEDLTLEEQLQVSKHPDYESTERVVINVSGLKFETQLQTLNNFPRTLLGNPSRRVRFFDPLRNEYFFDRNRPSFDAILYYYQSNGRLRRPNHVPIDVFTEEIKFFELGEDAFNKFREDEGFVKEEERVLPTQQFQRKVWLLFEYPETSQW
;
A
#
# COMPACT_ATOMS: atom_id res chain seq x y z
N MET A 1 57.88 -9.52 -53.34
CA MET A 1 57.76 -9.69 -51.88
C MET A 1 56.93 -8.52 -51.36
N LEU A 2 55.71 -8.77 -50.88
CA LEU A 2 54.88 -7.75 -50.23
C LEU A 2 54.55 -8.26 -48.82
N ALA A 3 54.94 -7.48 -47.81
CA ALA A 3 54.67 -7.77 -46.41
C ALA A 3 53.23 -7.36 -46.07
N PHE A 4 52.43 -8.30 -45.55
CA PHE A 4 51.14 -8.02 -44.93
C PHE A 4 51.37 -7.56 -43.47
N SER A 5 51.12 -6.30 -43.17
CA SER A 5 50.96 -5.82 -41.79
C SER A 5 49.63 -6.33 -41.22
N ARG A 6 49.68 -6.95 -40.04
CA ARG A 6 48.50 -7.30 -39.24
C ARG A 6 47.83 -6.03 -38.70
N PRO A 7 46.49 -5.98 -38.58
CA PRO A 7 45.85 -4.89 -37.88
C PRO A 7 46.15 -4.99 -36.37
N VAL A 8 46.39 -3.83 -35.77
CA VAL A 8 46.56 -3.65 -34.33
C VAL A 8 45.18 -3.84 -33.68
N GLU A 9 45.04 -4.83 -32.80
CA GLU A 9 43.89 -4.89 -31.89
C GLU A 9 44.01 -3.71 -30.92
N GLU A 10 43.10 -2.75 -31.02
CA GLU A 10 42.98 -1.64 -30.07
C GLU A 10 42.47 -2.21 -28.74
N ASP A 11 43.38 -2.33 -27.78
CA ASP A 11 43.10 -2.73 -26.41
C ASP A 11 42.37 -1.57 -25.71
N LEU A 12 41.06 -1.70 -25.53
CA LEU A 12 40.21 -0.69 -24.87
C LEU A 12 40.63 -0.56 -23.40
N THR A 13 40.77 0.69 -22.95
CA THR A 13 41.29 1.00 -21.62
C THR A 13 40.39 0.43 -20.51
N LEU A 14 40.98 0.00 -19.38
CA LEU A 14 40.26 -0.51 -18.21
C LEU A 14 39.19 0.46 -17.67
N GLU A 15 39.37 1.77 -17.90
CA GLU A 15 38.41 2.80 -17.53
C GLU A 15 37.15 2.78 -18.42
N GLU A 16 37.29 2.46 -19.71
CA GLU A 16 36.15 2.27 -20.62
C GLU A 16 35.40 0.97 -20.31
N GLN A 17 36.08 -0.09 -19.87
CA GLN A 17 35.41 -1.32 -19.42
C GLN A 17 34.60 -1.13 -18.13
N LEU A 18 35.03 -0.24 -17.23
CA LEU A 18 34.30 0.11 -16.00
C LEU A 18 33.06 0.99 -16.28
N GLN A 19 33.06 1.79 -17.35
CA GLN A 19 31.91 2.62 -17.74
C GLN A 19 30.78 1.86 -18.45
N VAL A 20 31.06 0.69 -19.04
CA VAL A 20 30.04 -0.15 -19.71
C VAL A 20 29.10 -0.88 -18.71
N SER A 21 29.40 -0.85 -17.40
CA SER A 21 28.61 -1.58 -16.38
C SER A 21 27.43 -0.79 -15.77
N LYS A 22 27.23 0.48 -16.13
CA LYS A 22 26.08 1.27 -15.66
C LYS A 22 25.05 1.46 -16.76
N HIS A 23 24.38 0.39 -17.13
CA HIS A 23 23.04 0.49 -17.74
C HIS A 23 22.05 0.91 -16.65
N PRO A 24 21.42 2.11 -16.72
CA PRO A 24 20.48 2.59 -15.70
C PRO A 24 19.07 1.99 -15.84
N ASP A 25 18.86 1.01 -16.73
CA ASP A 25 17.52 0.54 -17.09
C ASP A 25 17.08 -0.78 -16.41
N TYR A 26 17.92 -1.39 -15.57
CA TYR A 26 17.60 -2.70 -14.97
C TYR A 26 17.02 -2.65 -13.54
N GLU A 27 16.86 -1.46 -12.94
CA GLU A 27 16.24 -1.32 -11.59
C GLU A 27 14.72 -1.58 -11.57
N SER A 28 14.07 -1.81 -12.72
CA SER A 28 12.60 -1.87 -12.84
C SER A 28 11.97 -3.27 -12.83
N THR A 29 12.74 -4.35 -12.70
CA THR A 29 12.25 -5.70 -13.04
C THR A 29 12.01 -6.67 -11.89
N GLU A 30 12.36 -6.33 -10.64
CA GLU A 30 12.08 -7.24 -9.53
C GLU A 30 10.57 -7.37 -9.30
N ARG A 31 10.02 -8.53 -9.64
CA ARG A 31 8.62 -8.88 -9.40
C ARG A 31 8.50 -9.58 -8.06
N VAL A 32 7.44 -9.25 -7.35
CA VAL A 32 7.07 -9.90 -6.08
C VAL A 32 5.75 -10.62 -6.23
N VAL A 33 5.67 -11.80 -5.63
CA VAL A 33 4.46 -12.62 -5.56
C VAL A 33 3.81 -12.42 -4.20
N ILE A 34 2.51 -12.12 -4.20
CA ILE A 34 1.69 -11.98 -3.00
C ILE A 34 0.56 -13.01 -3.11
N ASN A 35 0.58 -13.99 -2.23
CA ASN A 35 -0.41 -15.05 -2.14
C ASN A 35 -1.41 -14.71 -1.02
N VAL A 36 -2.64 -14.40 -1.41
CA VAL A 36 -3.76 -14.17 -0.49
C VAL A 36 -4.64 -15.41 -0.48
N SER A 37 -4.54 -16.22 0.59
CA SER A 37 -5.36 -17.43 0.79
C SER A 37 -5.43 -18.34 -0.43
N GLY A 38 -4.31 -18.50 -1.14
CA GLY A 38 -4.16 -19.31 -2.36
C GLY A 38 -4.33 -18.54 -3.68
N LEU A 39 -4.81 -17.29 -3.66
CA LEU A 39 -4.86 -16.43 -4.86
C LEU A 39 -3.55 -15.67 -5.00
N LYS A 40 -2.82 -15.91 -6.09
CA LYS A 40 -1.54 -15.26 -6.34
C LYS A 40 -1.71 -13.99 -7.15
N PHE A 41 -1.10 -12.93 -6.64
CA PHE A 41 -0.95 -11.65 -7.28
C PHE A 41 0.52 -11.38 -7.54
N GLU A 42 0.82 -10.70 -8.63
CA GLU A 42 2.18 -10.33 -8.99
C GLU A 42 2.25 -8.84 -9.31
N THR A 43 3.26 -8.17 -8.79
CA THR A 43 3.53 -6.75 -9.07
C THR A 43 5.02 -6.47 -9.05
N GLN A 44 5.43 -5.28 -9.48
CA GLN A 44 6.81 -4.83 -9.32
C GLN A 44 7.06 -4.41 -7.86
N LEU A 45 8.26 -4.68 -7.35
CA LEU A 45 8.68 -4.24 -6.03
C LEU A 45 8.60 -2.70 -5.91
N GLN A 46 8.96 -1.99 -6.99
CA GLN A 46 8.88 -0.53 -7.06
C GLN A 46 7.45 0.00 -6.80
N THR A 47 6.42 -0.70 -7.30
CA THR A 47 5.02 -0.33 -7.08
C THR A 47 4.68 -0.29 -5.58
N LEU A 48 5.21 -1.23 -4.80
CA LEU A 48 5.00 -1.25 -3.35
C LEU A 48 5.81 -0.15 -2.64
N ASN A 49 7.04 0.08 -3.09
CA ASN A 49 7.96 1.06 -2.51
C ASN A 49 7.45 2.52 -2.61
N ASN A 50 6.49 2.80 -3.49
CA ASN A 50 5.81 4.10 -3.57
C ASN A 50 5.12 4.50 -2.26
N PHE A 51 4.75 3.52 -1.40
CA PHE A 51 4.06 3.76 -0.14
C PHE A 51 4.81 3.10 1.04
N PRO A 52 5.99 3.62 1.44
CA PRO A 52 6.91 2.95 2.37
C PRO A 52 6.39 2.86 3.82
N ARG A 53 5.32 3.59 4.15
CA ARG A 53 4.66 3.53 5.47
C ARG A 53 3.67 2.36 5.61
N THR A 54 3.24 1.79 4.49
CA THR A 54 2.28 0.69 4.46
C THR A 54 2.93 -0.66 4.79
N LEU A 55 2.13 -1.68 5.06
CA LEU A 55 2.64 -3.03 5.36
C LEU A 55 3.47 -3.58 4.20
N LEU A 56 2.94 -3.51 2.97
CA LEU A 56 3.61 -4.05 1.78
C LEU A 56 4.75 -3.16 1.28
N GLY A 57 4.67 -1.84 1.48
CA GLY A 57 5.74 -0.93 1.07
C GLY A 57 6.97 -0.99 1.99
N ASN A 58 6.80 -1.38 3.25
CA ASN A 58 7.90 -1.43 4.21
C ASN A 58 8.56 -2.83 4.26
N PRO A 59 9.85 -2.97 3.89
CA PRO A 59 10.56 -4.26 3.91
C PRO A 59 10.52 -4.95 5.28
N SER A 60 10.73 -4.19 6.36
CA SER A 60 10.78 -4.71 7.74
C SER A 60 9.43 -5.22 8.25
N ARG A 61 8.33 -4.81 7.61
CA ARG A 61 6.97 -5.24 7.97
C ARG A 61 6.55 -6.47 7.18
N ARG A 62 6.71 -6.41 5.85
CA ARG A 62 6.32 -7.51 4.96
C ARG A 62 7.15 -8.77 5.14
N VAL A 63 8.41 -8.67 5.59
CA VAL A 63 9.29 -9.83 5.82
C VAL A 63 8.67 -10.88 6.76
N ARG A 64 7.79 -10.46 7.68
CA ARG A 64 7.07 -11.36 8.60
C ARG A 64 6.10 -12.31 7.89
N PHE A 65 5.72 -12.01 6.65
CA PHE A 65 4.78 -12.76 5.84
C PHE A 65 5.48 -13.52 4.70
N PHE A 66 6.81 -13.45 4.61
CA PHE A 66 7.55 -14.06 3.52
C PHE A 66 7.74 -15.56 3.73
N ASP A 67 7.34 -16.36 2.74
CA ASP A 67 7.61 -17.80 2.65
C ASP A 67 8.84 -18.04 1.75
N PRO A 68 10.01 -18.38 2.33
CA PRO A 68 11.24 -18.58 1.55
C PRO A 68 11.21 -19.84 0.69
N LEU A 69 10.34 -20.82 0.98
CA LEU A 69 10.25 -22.05 0.19
C LEU A 69 9.52 -21.80 -1.14
N ARG A 70 8.59 -20.84 -1.14
CA ARG A 70 7.77 -20.48 -2.30
C ARG A 70 8.16 -19.15 -2.95
N ASN A 71 9.05 -18.40 -2.31
CA ASN A 71 9.46 -17.06 -2.72
C ASN A 71 8.25 -16.12 -2.91
N GLU A 72 7.33 -16.11 -1.94
CA GLU A 72 6.11 -15.31 -1.98
C GLU A 72 5.76 -14.76 -0.59
N TYR A 73 4.99 -13.68 -0.54
CA TYR A 73 4.37 -13.22 0.70
C TYR A 73 3.01 -13.89 0.87
N PHE A 74 2.75 -14.53 2.00
CA PHE A 74 1.50 -15.23 2.27
C PHE A 74 0.63 -14.49 3.29
N PHE A 75 -0.65 -14.31 2.95
CA PHE A 75 -1.67 -13.70 3.79
C PHE A 75 -2.91 -14.60 3.85
N ASP A 76 -3.29 -15.07 5.02
CA ASP A 76 -4.56 -15.76 5.26
C ASP A 76 -5.69 -14.74 5.47
N ARG A 77 -6.09 -14.07 4.38
CA ARG A 77 -6.99 -12.91 4.37
C ARG A 77 -8.04 -12.95 3.26
N ASN A 78 -8.89 -11.92 3.23
CA ASN A 78 -9.98 -11.82 2.27
C ASN A 78 -9.47 -11.63 0.83
N ARG A 79 -9.64 -12.66 0.00
CA ARG A 79 -9.16 -12.67 -1.39
C ARG A 79 -9.76 -11.55 -2.23
N PRO A 80 -11.09 -11.34 -2.24
CA PRO A 80 -11.69 -10.35 -3.14
C PRO A 80 -11.32 -8.90 -2.82
N SER A 81 -10.99 -8.58 -1.56
CA SER A 81 -10.50 -7.25 -1.18
C SER A 81 -9.15 -6.90 -1.80
N PHE A 82 -8.28 -7.89 -2.03
CA PHE A 82 -6.89 -7.63 -2.35
C PHE A 82 -6.69 -6.99 -3.73
N ASP A 83 -7.61 -7.22 -4.68
CA ASP A 83 -7.59 -6.53 -5.97
C ASP A 83 -7.54 -5.00 -5.79
N ALA A 84 -8.40 -4.46 -4.91
CA ALA A 84 -8.44 -3.03 -4.63
C ALA A 84 -7.25 -2.54 -3.81
N ILE A 85 -6.74 -3.36 -2.89
CA ILE A 85 -5.53 -3.05 -2.12
C ILE A 85 -4.32 -2.96 -3.05
N LEU A 86 -4.15 -3.92 -3.97
CA LEU A 86 -3.04 -3.88 -4.92
C LEU A 86 -3.19 -2.72 -5.91
N TYR A 87 -4.42 -2.47 -6.37
CA TYR A 87 -4.73 -1.35 -7.25
C TYR A 87 -4.41 0.00 -6.62
N TYR A 88 -4.53 0.15 -5.30
CA TYR A 88 -4.09 1.37 -4.59
C TYR A 88 -2.62 1.69 -4.87
N TYR A 89 -1.73 0.68 -4.83
CA TYR A 89 -0.32 0.88 -5.14
C TYR A 89 -0.10 1.19 -6.63
N GLN A 90 -0.76 0.44 -7.52
CA GLN A 90 -0.60 0.57 -8.97
C GLN A 90 -1.11 1.92 -9.51
N SER A 91 -2.23 2.40 -8.98
CA SER A 91 -2.86 3.67 -9.35
C SER A 91 -2.27 4.89 -8.63
N ASN A 92 -1.27 4.66 -7.78
CA ASN A 92 -0.65 5.67 -6.94
C ASN A 92 -1.65 6.40 -6.02
N GLY A 93 -2.56 5.63 -5.40
CA GLY A 93 -3.37 6.07 -4.27
C GLY A 93 -4.89 6.02 -4.47
N ARG A 94 -5.41 5.47 -5.57
CA ARG A 94 -6.87 5.33 -5.75
C ARG A 94 -7.36 4.09 -5.00
N LEU A 95 -8.25 4.31 -4.03
CA LEU A 95 -8.84 3.24 -3.23
C LEU A 95 -10.35 3.19 -3.49
N ARG A 96 -10.82 2.09 -4.07
CA ARG A 96 -12.25 1.84 -4.33
C ARG A 96 -12.59 0.43 -3.90
N ARG A 97 -13.62 0.28 -3.08
CA ARG A 97 -14.06 -1.03 -2.59
C ARG A 97 -14.71 -1.83 -3.73
N PRO A 98 -14.41 -3.13 -3.85
CA PRO A 98 -15.16 -3.99 -4.76
C PRO A 98 -16.62 -4.13 -4.31
N ASN A 99 -17.59 -3.97 -5.23
CA ASN A 99 -19.02 -3.95 -4.90
C ASN A 99 -19.52 -5.19 -4.14
N HIS A 100 -18.89 -6.34 -4.37
CA HIS A 100 -19.24 -7.62 -3.75
C HIS A 100 -18.56 -7.86 -2.39
N VAL A 101 -17.77 -6.90 -1.91
CA VAL A 101 -17.11 -6.95 -0.61
C VAL A 101 -17.83 -6.03 0.37
N PRO A 102 -18.28 -6.53 1.54
CA PRO A 102 -18.87 -5.70 2.59
C PRO A 102 -17.95 -4.56 3.06
N ILE A 103 -18.53 -3.43 3.49
CA ILE A 103 -17.76 -2.22 3.87
C ILE A 103 -16.87 -2.47 5.09
N ASP A 104 -17.39 -3.18 6.09
CA ASP A 104 -16.69 -3.59 7.30
C ASP A 104 -15.48 -4.48 6.98
N VAL A 105 -15.68 -5.50 6.14
CA VAL A 105 -14.59 -6.38 5.68
C VAL A 105 -13.51 -5.58 4.96
N PHE A 106 -13.87 -4.70 4.02
CA PHE A 106 -12.87 -3.90 3.32
C PHE A 106 -12.16 -2.89 4.25
N THR A 107 -12.88 -2.32 5.21
CA THR A 107 -12.32 -1.45 6.25
C THR A 107 -11.25 -2.17 7.08
N GLU A 108 -11.50 -3.42 7.45
CA GLU A 108 -10.51 -4.25 8.15
C GLU A 108 -9.27 -4.50 7.30
N GLU A 109 -9.42 -4.74 6.00
CA GLU A 109 -8.29 -4.93 5.09
C GLU A 109 -7.45 -3.64 4.93
N ILE A 110 -8.10 -2.47 4.79
CA ILE A 110 -7.40 -1.18 4.73
C ILE A 110 -6.55 -0.96 5.99
N LYS A 111 -7.12 -1.28 7.15
CA LYS A 111 -6.41 -1.19 8.44
C LYS A 111 -5.28 -2.21 8.53
N PHE A 112 -5.51 -3.44 8.10
CA PHE A 112 -4.50 -4.51 8.14
C PHE A 112 -3.29 -4.23 7.25
N PHE A 113 -3.52 -3.78 6.00
CA PHE A 113 -2.43 -3.41 5.09
C PHE A 113 -1.83 -2.04 5.37
N GLU A 114 -2.41 -1.32 6.33
CA GLU A 114 -1.91 -0.06 6.86
C GLU A 114 -1.74 1.01 5.78
N LEU A 115 -2.78 1.20 4.96
CA LEU A 115 -2.76 2.19 3.87
C LEU A 115 -2.72 3.64 4.36
N GLY A 116 -2.79 3.85 5.68
CA GLY A 116 -2.69 5.14 6.35
C GLY A 116 -4.05 5.83 6.54
N GLU A 117 -4.07 6.81 7.44
CA GLU A 117 -5.27 7.56 7.79
C GLU A 117 -5.80 8.38 6.61
N ASP A 118 -4.92 8.94 5.79
CA ASP A 118 -5.33 9.73 4.61
C ASP A 118 -6.12 8.88 3.60
N ALA A 119 -5.65 7.66 3.33
CA ALA A 119 -6.34 6.74 2.43
C ALA A 119 -7.67 6.26 3.04
N PHE A 120 -7.66 5.99 4.35
CA PHE A 120 -8.85 5.58 5.09
C PHE A 120 -9.93 6.66 5.13
N ASN A 121 -9.54 7.92 5.38
CA ASN A 121 -10.45 9.06 5.43
C ASN A 121 -11.08 9.34 4.06
N LYS A 122 -10.28 9.34 2.99
CA LYS A 122 -10.79 9.45 1.61
C LYS A 122 -11.77 8.34 1.27
N PHE A 123 -11.46 7.11 1.65
CA PHE A 123 -12.38 5.98 1.48
C PHE A 123 -13.70 6.19 2.21
N ARG A 124 -13.67 6.69 3.46
CA ARG A 124 -14.89 7.01 4.21
C ARG A 124 -15.73 8.10 3.54
N GLU A 125 -15.10 9.16 3.07
CA GLU A 125 -15.77 10.24 2.34
C GLU A 125 -16.42 9.71 1.05
N ASP A 126 -15.70 8.88 0.29
CA ASP A 126 -16.18 8.27 -0.96
C ASP A 126 -17.37 7.31 -0.76
N GLU A 127 -17.42 6.60 0.38
CA GLU A 127 -18.54 5.71 0.75
C GLU A 127 -19.71 6.49 1.40
N GLY A 128 -19.61 7.82 1.52
CA GLY A 128 -20.67 8.67 2.05
C GLY A 128 -20.78 8.66 3.58
N PHE A 129 -19.74 8.25 4.30
CA PHE A 129 -19.70 8.40 5.75
C PHE A 129 -19.54 9.88 6.11
N VAL A 130 -20.60 10.45 6.69
CA VAL A 130 -20.52 11.76 7.32
C VAL A 130 -19.56 11.63 8.50
N LYS A 131 -18.54 12.49 8.56
CA LYS A 131 -17.71 12.63 9.75
C LYS A 131 -18.67 13.09 10.85
N GLU A 132 -19.03 12.22 11.79
CA GLU A 132 -19.71 12.65 13.00
C GLU A 132 -18.83 13.76 13.58
N GLU A 133 -19.32 15.01 13.55
CA GLU A 133 -18.65 16.11 14.23
C GLU A 133 -18.46 15.64 15.67
N GLU A 134 -17.22 15.61 16.16
CA GLU A 134 -16.97 15.37 17.58
C GLU A 134 -17.73 16.44 18.34
N ARG A 135 -18.89 16.06 18.86
CA ARG A 135 -19.76 16.97 19.59
C ARG A 135 -19.09 17.25 20.92
N VAL A 136 -18.25 18.28 20.94
CA VAL A 136 -17.56 18.71 22.14
C VAL A 136 -18.59 19.09 23.19
N LEU A 137 -18.60 18.36 24.31
CA LEU A 137 -19.45 18.71 25.42
C LEU A 137 -19.04 20.10 25.92
N PRO A 138 -19.99 21.02 26.15
CA PRO A 138 -19.68 22.31 26.71
C PRO A 138 -18.88 22.15 28.01
N THR A 139 -17.81 22.93 28.18
CA THR A 139 -16.92 22.86 29.35
C THR A 139 -17.67 23.21 30.65
N GLN A 140 -18.67 24.09 30.55
CA GLN A 140 -19.46 24.54 31.68
C GLN A 140 -20.53 23.50 32.07
N GLN A 141 -20.59 23.14 33.35
CA GLN A 141 -21.50 22.10 33.85
C GLN A 141 -22.98 22.35 33.52
N PHE A 142 -23.45 23.60 33.56
CA PHE A 142 -24.85 23.92 33.25
C PHE A 142 -25.15 23.75 31.76
N GLN A 143 -24.28 24.26 30.89
CA GLN A 143 -24.43 24.10 29.44
C GLN A 143 -24.39 22.62 29.05
N ARG A 144 -23.54 21.82 29.70
CA ARG A 144 -23.51 20.37 29.51
C ARG A 144 -24.82 19.68 29.91
N LYS A 145 -25.45 20.09 31.01
CA LYS A 145 -26.77 19.56 31.43
C LYS A 145 -27.86 19.92 30.42
N VAL A 146 -27.91 21.17 29.96
CA VAL A 146 -28.85 21.61 28.92
C VAL A 146 -28.60 20.85 27.62
N TRP A 147 -27.34 20.69 27.23
CA TRP A 147 -26.95 19.96 26.02
C TRP A 147 -27.38 18.49 26.08
N LEU A 148 -27.14 17.81 27.21
CA LEU A 148 -27.57 16.42 27.41
C LEU A 148 -29.11 16.27 27.41
N LEU A 149 -29.83 17.27 27.92
CA LEU A 149 -31.30 17.28 27.91
C LEU A 149 -31.89 17.29 26.50
N PHE A 150 -31.31 18.08 25.58
CA PHE A 150 -31.74 18.12 24.19
C PHE A 150 -31.31 16.88 23.39
N GLU A 151 -30.14 16.33 23.70
CA GLU A 151 -29.57 15.18 23.00
C GLU A 151 -30.25 13.86 23.41
N TYR A 152 -30.60 13.73 24.69
CA TYR A 152 -31.24 12.55 25.26
C TYR A 152 -32.45 12.94 26.08
N PRO A 153 -33.57 13.33 25.43
CA PRO A 153 -34.80 13.71 26.14
C PRO A 153 -35.30 12.60 27.08
N GLU A 154 -35.03 11.34 26.73
CA GLU A 154 -35.37 10.14 27.51
C GLU A 154 -34.58 9.98 28.83
N THR A 155 -33.46 10.70 29.00
CA THR A 155 -32.66 10.63 30.25
C THR A 155 -33.26 11.48 31.37
N SER A 156 -34.27 12.28 31.06
CA SER A 156 -34.98 13.09 32.03
C SER A 156 -36.17 12.33 32.59
N GLN A 157 -35.91 11.35 33.45
CA GLN A 157 -36.96 10.80 34.30
C GLN A 157 -37.22 11.78 35.45
N TRP A 158 -38.44 12.32 35.49
CA TRP A 158 -39.02 13.00 36.65
C TRP A 158 -40.20 12.17 37.15
#